data_AF-A0A971YH31-F1
#
_entry.id   AF-A0A971YH31-F1
#
_cell.length_a   1.000
_cell.length_b   1.000
_cell.length_c   1.000
_cell.angle_alpha   90.00
_cell.angle_beta   90.00
_cell.angle_gamma   90.00
#
_symmetry.space_group_name_H-M   'P 1'
#
loop_
_entity.id
_entity.type
_entity.pdbx_description
1 polymer ?
#
loop_
_entity_poly.entity_id
_entity_poly.type
_entity_poly.pdbx_seq_one_letter_code
_entity_poly.pdbx_strand_id
1 'polypeptide(L)'
;NSILVSGGQTTVANLFYNMASRQIGLVGLWDCVAFDEVAGITFKDKDGIQIMKDYMASGSFARGKEEKNASASMVFVGNINQSVDVLLKTSHLFEPFPEAMANDTAFFDRMHYYIPGWEVPKMRPEFFTDEYGFISDYVSEFMREMRKWSYSDALDKFFKLGNNLNQRDVIAVRKTVSGLVKLIYPNAKFTRDDIEEILRYAMVGRRRVKEQLKKIGGMEFYDVHFSYIDNETMNEEFVSVPEQGGDKIIPEGIGKPGHLYTVARGRSGMIGAYKIETQVISGTGKFERTGLGSDREAKESIETAFRYFRANSKNISGSISVTTKDYLMHVQDIHGVGMTSELALAAFIALCSGALGKPPQSQLVVLGSLSIGGTIIKVKELANVLQVCFDSGAKRVLLPMASAVDIPTVPPELFAKFQISFYQSPEDAVFKALGVE
;
A
#
# COMPACT_ATOMS: atom_id res chain seq x y z
N ASN A 1 9.05 -33.52 5.55
CA ASN A 1 10.44 -33.47 5.05
C ASN A 1 10.73 -32.17 4.33
N SER A 2 11.72 -31.39 4.79
CA SER A 2 12.14 -30.13 4.15
C SER A 2 13.62 -30.16 3.76
N ILE A 3 13.98 -29.49 2.66
CA ILE A 3 15.37 -29.26 2.27
C ILE A 3 15.66 -27.76 2.16
N LEU A 4 16.85 -27.37 2.64
CA LEU A 4 17.40 -26.04 2.46
C LEU A 4 18.46 -26.07 1.35
N VAL A 5 18.29 -25.24 0.34
CA VAL A 5 19.23 -25.05 -0.76
C VAL A 5 20.08 -23.83 -0.41
N SER A 6 21.28 -24.08 0.14
CA SER A 6 22.23 -23.04 0.53
C SER A 6 23.15 -22.65 -0.63
N GLY A 7 23.46 -21.35 -0.76
CA GLY A 7 24.45 -20.84 -1.73
C GLY A 7 23.92 -20.55 -3.14
N GLY A 8 22.60 -20.54 -3.34
CA GLY A 8 21.92 -19.98 -4.52
C GLY A 8 22.14 -20.67 -5.87
N GLN A 9 23.14 -21.52 -6.02
CA GLN A 9 23.41 -22.25 -7.26
C GLN A 9 22.59 -23.54 -7.31
N THR A 10 21.51 -23.53 -8.10
CA THR A 10 20.76 -24.74 -8.43
C THR A 10 20.61 -24.89 -9.94
N THR A 11 20.34 -26.12 -10.39
CA THR A 11 20.03 -26.40 -11.79
C THR A 11 18.59 -26.85 -11.91
N VAL A 12 17.99 -26.66 -13.09
CA VAL A 12 16.64 -27.17 -13.36
C VAL A 12 16.60 -28.69 -13.18
N ALA A 13 17.71 -29.38 -13.50
CA ALA A 13 17.86 -30.83 -13.32
C ALA A 13 17.74 -31.28 -11.86
N ASN A 14 18.41 -30.57 -10.96
CA ASN A 14 18.34 -30.87 -9.53
C ASN A 14 16.98 -30.50 -8.94
N LEU A 15 16.42 -29.36 -9.34
CA LEU A 15 15.17 -28.89 -8.76
C LEU A 15 13.95 -29.68 -9.24
N PHE A 16 13.86 -29.98 -10.54
CA PHE A 16 12.65 -30.55 -11.17
C PHE A 16 12.83 -31.98 -11.67
N TYR A 17 13.66 -32.20 -12.69
CA TYR A 17 13.82 -33.52 -13.28
C TYR A 17 15.10 -33.65 -14.08
N ASN A 18 15.91 -34.65 -13.79
CA ASN A 18 17.12 -34.92 -14.55
C ASN A 18 16.83 -35.81 -15.76
N MET A 19 17.02 -35.28 -16.97
CA MET A 19 16.75 -36.00 -18.22
C MET A 19 17.74 -37.15 -18.48
N ALA A 20 18.99 -37.04 -18.00
CA ALA A 20 20.01 -38.05 -18.19
C ALA A 20 19.82 -39.26 -17.26
N SER A 21 19.54 -39.00 -15.97
CA SER A 21 19.29 -40.07 -14.98
C SER A 21 17.82 -40.51 -14.89
N ARG A 22 16.90 -39.79 -15.55
CA ARG A 22 15.45 -39.99 -15.49
C ARG A 22 14.87 -39.94 -14.06
N GLN A 23 15.51 -39.18 -13.17
CA GLN A 23 15.09 -39.05 -11.77
C GLN A 23 14.40 -37.72 -11.50
N ILE A 24 13.40 -37.76 -10.61
CA ILE A 24 12.71 -36.56 -10.13
C ILE A 24 13.64 -35.77 -9.20
N GLY A 25 13.59 -34.46 -9.33
CA GLY A 25 14.37 -33.51 -8.55
C GLY A 25 13.73 -33.24 -7.19
N LEU A 26 14.27 -32.24 -6.50
CA LEU A 26 13.91 -31.89 -5.13
C LEU A 26 12.41 -31.68 -4.92
N VAL A 27 11.71 -31.04 -5.86
CA VAL A 27 10.27 -30.76 -5.72
C VAL A 27 9.40 -32.03 -5.68
N GLY A 28 9.90 -33.14 -6.22
CA GLY A 28 9.21 -34.43 -6.17
C GLY A 28 9.57 -35.29 -4.96
N LEU A 29 10.64 -34.95 -4.24
CA LEU A 29 11.17 -35.74 -3.12
C LEU A 29 10.86 -35.12 -1.76
N TRP A 30 10.67 -33.80 -1.70
CA TRP A 30 10.53 -33.04 -0.45
C TRP A 30 9.16 -32.38 -0.35
N ASP A 31 8.68 -32.19 0.88
CA ASP A 31 7.43 -31.46 1.18
C ASP A 31 7.63 -29.94 1.08
N CYS A 32 8.85 -29.47 1.34
CA CYS A 32 9.24 -28.06 1.29
C CYS A 32 10.67 -27.92 0.75
N VAL A 33 10.86 -27.04 -0.22
CA VAL A 33 12.15 -26.64 -0.76
C VAL A 33 12.35 -25.17 -0.41
N ALA A 34 13.27 -24.89 0.50
CA ALA A 34 13.61 -23.54 0.93
C ALA A 34 14.91 -23.10 0.25
N PHE A 35 14.91 -21.90 -0.34
CA PHE A 35 16.08 -21.23 -0.89
C PHE A 35 16.61 -20.26 0.15
N ASP A 36 17.78 -20.57 0.69
CA ASP A 36 18.51 -19.64 1.55
C ASP A 36 19.26 -18.63 0.68
N GLU A 37 19.29 -17.37 1.10
CA GLU A 37 19.90 -16.26 0.37
C GLU A 37 19.41 -16.13 -1.09
N VAL A 38 18.19 -15.64 -1.27
CA VAL A 38 17.58 -15.47 -2.61
C VAL A 38 18.43 -14.67 -3.59
N ALA A 39 19.27 -13.74 -3.11
CA ALA A 39 20.17 -12.94 -3.94
C ALA A 39 21.18 -13.80 -4.72
N GLY A 40 21.53 -14.98 -4.20
CA GLY A 40 22.46 -15.91 -4.85
C GLY A 40 21.82 -16.79 -5.92
N ILE A 41 20.48 -16.73 -6.09
CA ILE A 41 19.77 -17.63 -7.01
C ILE A 41 20.27 -17.38 -8.43
N THR A 42 20.94 -18.40 -8.99
CA THR A 42 21.43 -18.38 -10.37
C THR A 42 21.09 -19.69 -11.05
N PHE A 43 20.32 -19.58 -12.14
CA PHE A 43 20.02 -20.72 -12.99
C PHE A 43 20.99 -20.75 -14.17
N LYS A 44 21.67 -21.89 -14.36
CA LYS A 44 22.49 -22.11 -15.57
C LYS A 44 21.64 -22.20 -16.83
N ASP A 45 20.41 -22.69 -16.70
CA ASP A 45 19.46 -22.85 -17.79
C ASP A 45 18.51 -21.65 -17.85
N LYS A 46 18.33 -21.06 -19.05
CA LYS A 46 17.44 -19.90 -19.25
C LYS A 46 15.97 -20.18 -18.92
N ASP A 47 15.55 -21.44 -19.00
CA ASP A 47 14.14 -21.84 -18.83
C ASP A 47 13.75 -22.09 -17.36
N GLY A 48 14.69 -22.03 -16.41
CA GLY A 48 14.45 -22.42 -15.02
C GLY A 48 13.39 -21.60 -14.31
N ILE A 49 13.37 -20.28 -14.55
CA ILE A 49 12.37 -19.38 -13.98
C ILE A 49 10.97 -19.68 -14.56
N GLN A 50 10.88 -20.00 -15.86
CA GLN A 50 9.60 -20.30 -16.50
C GLN A 50 8.98 -21.59 -15.96
N ILE A 51 9.77 -22.66 -15.87
CA ILE A 51 9.32 -23.94 -15.29
C ILE A 51 8.86 -23.75 -13.84
N MET A 52 9.56 -22.89 -13.09
CA MET A 52 9.18 -22.56 -11.71
C MET A 52 7.86 -21.79 -11.64
N LYS A 53 7.60 -20.85 -12.55
CA LYS A 53 6.30 -20.17 -12.65
C LYS A 53 5.19 -21.17 -12.93
N ASP A 54 5.39 -22.10 -13.85
CA ASP A 54 4.37 -23.09 -14.19
C ASP A 54 4.08 -23.97 -12.97
N TYR A 55 5.12 -24.48 -12.32
CA TYR A 55 5.01 -25.25 -11.09
C TYR A 55 4.30 -24.51 -9.94
N MET A 56 4.66 -23.25 -9.69
CA MET A 56 4.02 -22.46 -8.64
C MET A 56 2.54 -22.16 -8.91
N ALA A 57 2.11 -22.21 -10.18
CA ALA A 57 0.72 -22.02 -10.56
C ALA A 57 -0.10 -23.33 -10.48
N SER A 58 0.41 -24.43 -11.04
CA SER A 58 -0.36 -25.67 -11.21
C SER A 58 -0.01 -26.78 -10.22
N GLY A 59 1.14 -26.70 -9.53
CA GLY A 59 1.71 -27.83 -8.78
C GLY A 59 2.28 -28.93 -9.70
N SER A 60 2.39 -28.66 -11.00
CA SER A 60 2.92 -29.57 -12.00
C SER A 60 3.99 -28.88 -12.83
N PHE A 61 4.89 -29.66 -13.42
CA PHE A 61 5.88 -29.12 -14.34
C PHE A 61 6.05 -30.04 -15.55
N ALA A 62 6.28 -29.42 -16.71
CA ALA A 62 6.57 -30.13 -17.95
C ALA A 62 8.07 -30.08 -18.23
N ARG A 63 8.69 -31.25 -18.34
CA ARG A 63 10.08 -31.36 -18.80
C ARG A 63 10.25 -32.61 -19.66
N GLY A 64 10.37 -32.42 -20.98
CA GLY A 64 10.33 -33.51 -21.95
C GLY A 64 8.91 -33.74 -22.48
N LYS A 65 8.49 -35.00 -22.62
CA LYS A 65 7.16 -35.37 -23.18
C LYS A 65 6.07 -35.63 -22.13
N GLU A 66 6.41 -35.59 -20.84
CA GLU A 66 5.49 -35.93 -19.74
C GLU A 66 5.41 -34.79 -18.72
N GLU A 67 4.19 -34.52 -18.27
CA GLU A 67 3.89 -33.62 -17.17
C GLU A 67 3.99 -34.39 -15.84
N LYS A 68 4.66 -33.81 -14.85
CA LYS A 68 4.87 -34.42 -13.53
C LYS A 68 4.26 -33.55 -12.44
N ASN A 69 3.48 -34.18 -11.55
CA ASN A 69 2.93 -33.52 -10.38
C ASN A 69 3.90 -33.60 -9.19
N ALA A 70 3.96 -32.53 -8.42
CA ALA A 70 4.73 -32.45 -7.19
C ALA A 70 3.97 -31.62 -6.14
N SER A 71 4.29 -31.81 -4.86
CA SER A 71 3.57 -31.17 -3.74
C SER A 71 4.47 -30.33 -2.84
N ALA A 72 5.73 -30.13 -3.25
CA ALA A 72 6.67 -29.30 -2.52
C ALA A 72 6.22 -27.83 -2.47
N SER A 73 6.18 -27.24 -1.29
CA SER A 73 6.11 -25.79 -1.14
C SER A 73 7.48 -25.18 -1.44
N MET A 74 7.50 -24.01 -2.09
CA MET A 74 8.71 -23.23 -2.27
C MET A 74 8.75 -22.08 -1.26
N VAL A 75 9.88 -21.95 -0.56
CA VAL A 75 10.14 -20.88 0.41
C VAL A 75 11.39 -20.13 -0.02
N PHE A 76 11.36 -18.81 0.04
CA PHE A 76 12.43 -17.95 -0.42
C PHE A 76 12.87 -17.04 0.73
N VAL A 77 14.08 -17.23 1.23
CA VAL A 77 14.62 -16.51 2.38
C VAL A 77 15.60 -15.45 1.89
N GLY A 78 15.26 -14.18 2.13
CA GLY A 78 16.06 -13.04 1.70
C GLY A 78 16.35 -12.09 2.85
N ASN A 79 17.53 -11.47 2.79
CA ASN A 79 17.93 -10.42 3.70
C ASN A 79 17.65 -9.06 3.07
N ILE A 80 17.13 -8.14 3.87
CA ILE A 80 16.97 -6.73 3.49
C ILE A 80 18.10 -5.94 4.14
N ASN A 81 18.85 -5.19 3.33
CA ASN A 81 20.04 -4.45 3.78
C ASN A 81 19.75 -2.99 4.19
N GLN A 82 18.50 -2.56 4.08
CA GLN A 82 18.05 -1.19 4.38
C GLN A 82 16.84 -1.22 5.32
N SER A 83 16.51 -0.10 5.98
CA SER A 83 15.25 -0.02 6.74
C SER A 83 14.04 -0.19 5.82
N VAL A 84 13.00 -0.88 6.29
CA VAL A 84 11.76 -1.11 5.54
C VAL A 84 11.15 0.21 5.03
N ASP A 85 11.17 1.27 5.84
CA ASP A 85 10.66 2.60 5.46
C ASP A 85 11.38 3.21 4.25
N VAL A 86 12.71 3.05 4.19
CA VAL A 86 13.51 3.52 3.05
C VAL A 86 13.22 2.67 1.83
N LEU A 87 13.22 1.34 1.99
CA LEU A 87 12.97 0.41 0.89
C LEU A 87 11.60 0.62 0.26
N LEU A 88 10.57 0.87 1.07
CA LEU A 88 9.23 1.15 0.59
C LEU A 88 9.12 2.49 -0.16
N LYS A 89 10.03 3.45 0.08
CA LYS A 89 10.06 4.75 -0.61
C LYS A 89 10.91 4.74 -1.87
N THR A 90 11.98 3.96 -1.89
CA THR A 90 12.97 3.96 -2.98
C THR A 90 12.82 2.79 -3.95
N SER A 91 12.21 1.67 -3.52
CA SER A 91 12.07 0.44 -4.31
C SER A 91 10.88 -0.42 -3.79
N HIS A 92 11.06 -1.74 -3.62
CA HIS A 92 10.06 -2.71 -3.18
C HIS A 92 10.69 -3.84 -2.32
N LEU A 93 9.87 -4.56 -1.57
CA LEU A 93 10.32 -5.63 -0.64
C LEU A 93 10.94 -6.86 -1.33
N PHE A 94 10.78 -6.98 -2.65
CA PHE A 94 11.38 -8.05 -3.46
C PHE A 94 12.75 -7.68 -4.07
N GLU A 95 13.30 -6.50 -3.77
CA GLU A 95 14.63 -6.06 -4.24
C GLU A 95 15.75 -7.11 -4.02
N PRO A 96 15.78 -7.89 -2.92
CA PRO A 96 16.85 -8.87 -2.70
C PRO A 96 16.91 -10.02 -3.72
N PHE A 97 15.90 -10.21 -4.56
CA PHE A 97 15.95 -11.22 -5.62
C PHE A 97 16.97 -10.84 -6.71
N PRO A 98 17.50 -11.81 -7.48
CA PRO A 98 18.39 -11.52 -8.60
C PRO A 98 17.69 -10.63 -9.63
N GLU A 99 18.43 -9.78 -10.35
CA GLU A 99 17.87 -8.82 -11.32
C GLU A 99 16.94 -9.46 -12.36
N ALA A 100 17.25 -10.70 -12.78
CA ALA A 100 16.42 -11.49 -13.69
C ALA A 100 15.03 -11.87 -13.15
N MET A 101 14.82 -11.76 -11.84
CA MET A 101 13.57 -12.09 -11.14
C MET A 101 12.97 -10.92 -10.38
N ALA A 102 13.79 -9.96 -9.90
CA ALA A 102 13.38 -8.89 -8.99
C ALA A 102 12.22 -8.02 -9.53
N ASN A 103 12.09 -7.92 -10.85
CA ASN A 103 11.02 -7.17 -11.53
C ASN A 103 9.99 -8.07 -12.25
N ASP A 104 10.01 -9.38 -12.00
CA ASP A 104 9.12 -10.34 -12.66
C ASP A 104 7.78 -10.45 -11.92
N THR A 105 6.83 -9.61 -12.33
CA THR A 105 5.48 -9.56 -11.72
C THR A 105 4.75 -10.91 -11.80
N ALA A 106 4.92 -11.64 -12.90
CA ALA A 106 4.29 -12.95 -13.08
C ALA A 106 4.83 -13.99 -12.08
N PHE A 107 6.12 -13.92 -11.76
CA PHE A 107 6.72 -14.77 -10.72
C PHE A 107 6.14 -14.44 -9.34
N PHE A 108 6.17 -13.17 -8.92
CA PHE A 108 5.73 -12.79 -7.58
C PHE A 108 4.21 -12.89 -7.37
N ASP A 109 3.38 -12.76 -8.41
CA ASP A 109 1.93 -12.95 -8.27
C ASP A 109 1.53 -14.37 -7.88
N ARG A 110 2.44 -15.35 -8.05
CA ARG A 110 2.28 -16.74 -7.60
C ARG A 110 2.73 -16.99 -6.14
N MET A 111 3.26 -15.97 -5.44
CA MET A 111 3.64 -16.07 -4.03
C MET A 111 2.42 -16.00 -3.12
N HIS A 112 2.06 -17.08 -2.42
CA HIS A 112 0.87 -17.06 -1.58
C HIS A 112 0.98 -16.11 -0.36
N TYR A 113 2.19 -15.89 0.17
CA TYR A 113 2.36 -15.12 1.41
C TYR A 113 3.74 -14.49 1.51
N TYR A 114 3.83 -13.26 2.03
CA TYR A 114 5.08 -12.60 2.42
C TYR A 114 5.21 -12.59 3.96
N ILE A 115 6.22 -13.27 4.49
CA ILE A 115 6.53 -13.26 5.93
C ILE A 115 7.56 -12.16 6.22
N PRO A 116 7.20 -11.11 6.99
CA PRO A 116 8.12 -10.04 7.34
C PRO A 116 9.12 -10.50 8.41
N GLY A 117 10.37 -10.75 8.01
CA GLY A 117 11.42 -11.19 8.94
C GLY A 117 11.71 -10.19 10.06
N TRP A 118 11.36 -8.90 9.88
CA TRP A 118 11.52 -7.86 10.89
C TRP A 118 10.48 -7.91 12.02
N GLU A 119 9.36 -8.61 11.84
CA GLU A 119 8.37 -8.85 12.90
C GLU A 119 8.76 -10.06 13.77
N VAL A 120 9.66 -10.93 13.28
CA VAL A 120 10.11 -12.11 14.03
C VAL A 120 11.17 -11.67 15.05
N PRO A 121 10.93 -11.91 16.35
CA PRO A 121 11.91 -11.55 17.37
C PRO A 121 13.18 -12.38 17.18
N LYS A 122 14.34 -11.74 17.38
CA LYS A 122 15.63 -12.46 17.36
C LYS A 122 15.66 -13.48 18.49
N MET A 123 16.07 -14.71 18.20
CA MET A 123 16.19 -15.77 19.21
C MET A 123 17.05 -15.30 20.39
N ARG A 124 16.50 -15.41 21.60
CA ARG A 124 17.14 -15.08 22.87
C ARG A 124 16.98 -16.26 23.84
N PRO A 125 17.90 -16.43 24.81
CA PRO A 125 17.76 -17.43 25.87
C PRO A 125 16.37 -17.46 26.53
N GLU A 126 15.75 -16.29 26.70
CA GLU A 126 14.42 -16.09 27.29
C GLU A 126 13.26 -16.74 26.51
N PHE A 127 13.46 -17.10 25.24
CA PHE A 127 12.44 -17.78 24.43
C PHE A 127 12.56 -19.30 24.47
N PHE A 128 13.60 -19.84 25.11
CA PHE A 128 13.73 -21.27 25.29
C PHE A 128 12.94 -21.71 26.51
N THR A 129 12.29 -22.86 26.38
CA THR A 129 11.63 -23.51 27.51
C THR A 129 12.66 -24.34 28.29
N ASP A 130 12.53 -24.34 29.61
CA ASP A 130 13.26 -25.26 30.50
C ASP A 130 12.56 -26.64 30.60
N GLU A 131 11.40 -26.78 29.95
CA GLU A 131 10.59 -28.00 29.92
C GLU A 131 10.87 -28.88 28.70
N TYR A 132 10.28 -30.07 28.66
CA TYR A 132 10.39 -31.00 27.54
C TYR A 132 9.77 -30.42 26.25
N GLY A 133 10.56 -30.43 25.17
CA GLY A 133 10.11 -30.15 23.82
C GLY A 133 9.90 -31.42 23.00
N PHE A 134 9.12 -31.31 21.93
CA PHE A 134 9.03 -32.38 20.94
C PHE A 134 10.33 -32.46 20.11
N ILE A 135 10.78 -33.68 19.84
CA ILE A 135 11.85 -33.95 18.88
C ILE A 135 11.40 -33.53 17.46
N SER A 136 12.34 -33.04 16.66
CA SER A 136 12.07 -32.36 15.37
C SER A 136 11.47 -33.28 14.30
N ASP A 137 11.79 -34.57 14.33
CA ASP A 137 11.20 -35.62 13.51
C ASP A 137 9.73 -35.85 13.84
N TYR A 138 9.37 -35.88 15.12
CA TYR A 138 7.97 -35.96 15.55
C TYR A 138 7.15 -34.77 15.05
N VAL A 139 7.67 -33.54 15.22
CA VAL A 139 7.01 -32.32 14.72
C VAL A 139 6.87 -32.35 13.19
N SER A 140 7.91 -32.83 12.49
CA SER A 140 7.90 -32.95 11.04
C SER A 140 6.84 -33.93 10.54
N GLU A 141 6.69 -35.09 11.20
CA GLU A 141 5.68 -36.08 10.83
C GLU A 141 4.27 -35.59 11.16
N PHE A 142 4.09 -34.89 12.29
CA PHE A 142 2.85 -34.20 12.62
C PHE A 142 2.45 -33.20 11.53
N MET A 143 3.36 -32.31 11.12
CA MET A 143 3.10 -31.34 10.05
C MET A 143 2.74 -32.03 8.73
N ARG A 144 3.38 -33.16 8.43
CA ARG A 144 3.10 -33.97 7.24
C ARG A 144 1.70 -34.59 7.29
N GLU A 145 1.27 -35.09 8.44
CA GLU A 145 -0.08 -35.62 8.63
C GLU A 145 -1.13 -34.51 8.49
N MET A 146 -0.88 -33.33 9.08
CA MET A 146 -1.76 -32.17 9.00
C MET A 146 -1.92 -31.62 7.57
N ARG A 147 -1.00 -31.91 6.65
CA ARG A 147 -1.16 -31.55 5.22
C ARG A 147 -2.33 -32.26 4.55
N LYS A 148 -2.74 -33.44 5.02
CA LYS A 148 -3.86 -34.21 4.45
C LYS A 148 -5.23 -33.59 4.75
N TRP A 149 -5.30 -32.75 5.76
CA TRP A 149 -6.51 -32.04 6.17
C TRP A 149 -6.62 -30.69 5.45
N SER A 150 -7.82 -30.20 5.20
CA SER A 150 -8.03 -28.86 4.61
C SER A 150 -9.05 -28.10 5.44
N TYR A 151 -8.71 -26.85 5.78
CA TYR A 151 -9.58 -25.89 6.46
C TYR A 151 -9.75 -24.62 5.61
N SER A 152 -9.65 -24.75 4.28
CA SER A 152 -9.76 -23.63 3.33
C SER A 152 -11.14 -22.98 3.31
N ASP A 153 -12.14 -23.69 3.83
CA ASP A 153 -13.55 -23.34 3.97
C ASP A 153 -13.92 -22.91 5.41
N ALA A 154 -12.98 -22.98 6.36
CA ALA A 154 -13.25 -22.63 7.76
C ALA A 154 -13.76 -21.19 7.95
N LEU A 155 -13.37 -20.28 7.04
CA LEU A 155 -13.83 -18.89 7.05
C LEU A 155 -15.26 -18.72 6.50
N ASP A 156 -15.75 -19.60 5.63
CA ASP A 156 -17.00 -19.39 4.87
C ASP A 156 -18.24 -19.37 5.75
N LYS A 157 -18.17 -20.01 6.91
CA LYS A 157 -19.22 -19.97 7.92
C LYS A 157 -19.46 -18.55 8.45
N PHE A 158 -18.39 -17.77 8.59
CA PHE A 158 -18.41 -16.49 9.29
C PHE A 158 -18.19 -15.29 8.38
N PHE A 159 -17.40 -15.44 7.32
CA PHE A 159 -16.93 -14.35 6.48
C PHE A 159 -17.00 -14.69 4.99
N LYS A 160 -17.04 -13.64 4.16
CA LYS A 160 -16.84 -13.70 2.71
C LYS A 160 -15.67 -12.80 2.33
N LEU A 161 -14.86 -13.21 1.36
CA LEU A 161 -13.81 -12.33 0.83
C LEU A 161 -14.41 -11.26 -0.08
N GLY A 162 -13.83 -10.05 -0.06
CA GLY A 162 -14.25 -8.93 -0.88
C GLY A 162 -14.08 -9.16 -2.39
N ASN A 163 -14.77 -8.36 -3.19
CA ASN A 163 -14.86 -8.57 -4.64
C ASN A 163 -13.58 -8.22 -5.42
N ASN A 164 -12.66 -7.47 -4.82
CA ASN A 164 -11.41 -7.05 -5.46
C ASN A 164 -10.31 -8.13 -5.39
N LEU A 165 -10.51 -9.23 -4.64
CA LEU A 165 -9.56 -10.34 -4.60
C LEU A 165 -9.73 -11.20 -5.86
N ASN A 166 -8.68 -11.32 -6.65
CA ASN A 166 -8.70 -12.21 -7.80
C ASN A 166 -8.60 -13.70 -7.37
N GLN A 167 -8.76 -14.64 -8.30
CA GLN A 167 -8.75 -16.07 -7.97
C GLN A 167 -7.45 -16.53 -7.28
N ARG A 168 -6.28 -15.98 -7.66
CA ARG A 168 -5.00 -16.31 -7.01
C ARG A 168 -4.95 -15.75 -5.59
N ASP A 169 -5.48 -14.56 -5.37
CA ASP A 169 -5.57 -13.94 -4.06
C ASP A 169 -6.46 -14.76 -3.13
N VAL A 170 -7.64 -15.17 -3.62
CA VAL A 170 -8.56 -16.05 -2.89
C VAL A 170 -7.88 -17.37 -2.50
N ILE A 171 -7.20 -18.03 -3.45
CA ILE A 171 -6.47 -19.28 -3.18
C ILE A 171 -5.38 -19.06 -2.13
N ALA A 172 -4.63 -17.96 -2.22
CA ALA A 172 -3.57 -17.62 -1.28
C ALA A 172 -4.05 -17.37 0.14
N VAL A 173 -5.09 -16.55 0.29
CA VAL A 173 -5.69 -16.28 1.60
C VAL A 173 -6.25 -17.57 2.18
N ARG A 174 -7.04 -18.34 1.42
CA ARG A 174 -7.64 -19.60 1.91
C ARG A 174 -6.61 -20.65 2.31
N LYS A 175 -5.56 -20.85 1.51
CA LYS A 175 -4.47 -21.77 1.86
C LYS A 175 -3.71 -21.32 3.10
N THR A 176 -3.52 -20.01 3.27
CA THR A 176 -2.86 -19.46 4.47
C THR A 176 -3.73 -19.64 5.71
N VAL A 177 -5.03 -19.33 5.64
CA VAL A 177 -6.00 -19.61 6.71
C VAL A 177 -5.96 -21.10 7.08
N SER A 178 -6.05 -21.98 6.08
CA SER A 178 -5.98 -23.43 6.28
C SER A 178 -4.68 -23.86 6.97
N GLY A 179 -3.55 -23.27 6.60
CA GLY A 179 -2.25 -23.53 7.25
C GLY A 179 -2.21 -23.07 8.70
N LEU A 180 -2.67 -21.86 8.98
CA LEU A 180 -2.66 -21.26 10.31
C LEU A 180 -3.62 -21.96 11.27
N VAL A 181 -4.82 -22.36 10.81
CA VAL A 181 -5.76 -23.15 11.61
C VAL A 181 -5.13 -24.46 12.06
N LYS A 182 -4.36 -25.14 11.21
CA LYS A 182 -3.67 -26.39 11.58
C LYS A 182 -2.60 -26.18 12.65
N LEU A 183 -1.96 -25.01 12.66
CA LEU A 183 -0.88 -24.71 13.59
C LEU A 183 -1.41 -24.21 14.94
N ILE A 184 -2.41 -23.32 14.91
CA ILE A 184 -2.93 -22.63 16.10
C ILE A 184 -4.08 -23.42 16.74
N TYR A 185 -4.95 -24.02 15.92
CA TYR A 185 -6.13 -24.78 16.33
C TYR A 185 -6.10 -26.21 15.78
N PRO A 186 -5.06 -27.02 16.10
CA PRO A 186 -4.89 -28.38 15.54
C PRO A 186 -6.05 -29.33 15.88
N ASN A 187 -6.83 -29.03 16.92
CA ASN A 187 -8.02 -29.78 17.33
C ASN A 187 -9.31 -29.34 16.59
N ALA A 188 -9.20 -28.40 15.64
CA ALA A 188 -10.31 -27.80 14.90
C ALA A 188 -11.40 -27.13 15.78
N LYS A 189 -11.05 -26.72 17.00
CA LYS A 189 -11.93 -25.95 17.88
C LYS A 189 -11.52 -24.49 17.83
N PHE A 190 -12.30 -23.70 17.09
CA PHE A 190 -12.12 -22.26 16.94
C PHE A 190 -13.48 -21.56 16.91
N THR A 191 -13.48 -20.31 17.33
CA THR A 191 -14.64 -19.41 17.33
C THR A 191 -14.64 -18.53 16.07
N ARG A 192 -15.65 -17.66 15.95
CA ARG A 192 -15.70 -16.63 14.90
C ARG A 192 -14.48 -15.72 14.98
N ASP A 193 -14.18 -15.22 16.18
CA ASP A 193 -13.12 -14.23 16.41
C ASP A 193 -11.73 -14.83 16.16
N ASP A 194 -11.53 -16.10 16.52
CA ASP A 194 -10.29 -16.84 16.24
C ASP A 194 -10.02 -16.94 14.72
N ILE A 195 -11.07 -17.21 13.93
CA ILE A 195 -10.96 -17.27 12.47
C ILE A 195 -10.79 -15.87 11.87
N GLU A 196 -11.40 -14.85 12.46
CA GLU A 196 -11.24 -13.46 12.05
C GLU A 196 -9.78 -13.01 12.19
N GLU A 197 -9.13 -13.31 13.32
CA GLU A 197 -7.72 -13.00 13.55
C GLU A 197 -6.82 -13.68 12.51
N ILE A 198 -7.02 -14.99 12.30
CA ILE A 198 -6.28 -15.76 11.30
C ILE A 198 -6.50 -15.20 9.88
N LEU A 199 -7.75 -14.87 9.54
CA LEU A 199 -8.13 -14.33 8.23
C LEU A 199 -7.47 -12.97 7.99
N ARG A 200 -7.50 -12.06 8.98
CA ARG A 200 -6.83 -10.77 8.89
C ARG A 200 -5.33 -10.95 8.66
N TYR A 201 -4.67 -11.80 9.46
CA TYR A 201 -3.24 -12.08 9.30
C TYR A 201 -2.92 -12.67 7.91
N ALA A 202 -3.73 -13.62 7.44
CA ALA A 202 -3.61 -14.20 6.10
C ALA A 202 -3.72 -13.16 4.98
N MET A 203 -4.68 -12.23 5.10
CA MET A 203 -4.85 -11.14 4.14
C MET A 203 -3.70 -10.15 4.16
N VAL A 204 -3.15 -9.79 5.33
CA VAL A 204 -1.99 -8.88 5.43
C VAL A 204 -0.82 -9.42 4.60
N GLY A 205 -0.43 -10.68 4.79
CA GLY A 205 0.74 -11.21 4.08
C GLY A 205 0.53 -11.41 2.58
N ARG A 206 -0.70 -11.71 2.11
CA ARG A 206 -0.98 -11.71 0.67
C ARG A 206 -1.08 -10.30 0.10
N ARG A 207 -1.66 -9.34 0.83
CA ARG A 207 -1.68 -7.93 0.44
C ARG A 207 -0.27 -7.37 0.29
N ARG A 208 0.67 -7.70 1.20
CA ARG A 208 2.10 -7.30 1.07
C ARG A 208 2.70 -7.66 -0.29
N VAL A 209 2.39 -8.86 -0.80
CA VAL A 209 2.80 -9.30 -2.15
C VAL A 209 2.20 -8.38 -3.22
N LYS A 210 0.88 -8.14 -3.16
CA LYS A 210 0.17 -7.30 -4.15
C LYS A 210 0.63 -5.85 -4.14
N GLU A 211 0.93 -5.29 -2.98
CA GLU A 211 1.47 -3.93 -2.86
C GLU A 211 2.84 -3.81 -3.53
N GLN A 212 3.67 -4.85 -3.50
CA GLN A 212 4.93 -4.83 -4.24
C GLN A 212 4.71 -4.97 -5.76
N LEU A 213 3.76 -5.80 -6.17
CA LEU A 213 3.38 -5.92 -7.58
C LEU A 213 2.83 -4.60 -8.13
N LYS A 214 2.05 -3.85 -7.34
CA LYS A 214 1.59 -2.49 -7.69
C LYS A 214 2.77 -1.55 -7.95
N LYS A 215 3.86 -1.66 -7.18
CA LYS A 215 5.08 -0.86 -7.39
C LYS A 215 5.86 -1.28 -8.64
N ILE A 216 5.97 -2.57 -8.91
CA ILE A 216 6.76 -3.11 -10.04
C ILE A 216 5.99 -2.99 -11.37
N GLY A 217 4.72 -3.42 -11.39
CA GLY A 217 3.87 -3.50 -12.59
C GLY A 217 2.89 -2.35 -12.78
N GLY A 218 2.84 -1.40 -11.84
CA GLY A 218 2.00 -0.20 -11.96
C GLY A 218 0.52 -0.51 -12.10
N MET A 219 -0.09 -0.03 -13.20
CA MET A 219 -1.54 -0.10 -13.43
C MET A 219 -2.10 -1.51 -13.56
N GLU A 220 -1.28 -2.53 -13.86
CA GLU A 220 -1.75 -3.93 -13.97
C GLU A 220 -2.17 -4.52 -12.60
N PHE A 221 -1.66 -3.97 -11.49
CA PHE A 221 -1.85 -4.52 -10.14
C PHE A 221 -2.46 -3.52 -9.14
N TYR A 222 -3.28 -2.57 -9.63
CA TYR A 222 -3.84 -1.49 -8.79
C TYR A 222 -4.93 -1.96 -7.81
N ASP A 223 -5.60 -3.08 -8.09
CA ASP A 223 -6.58 -3.72 -7.21
C ASP A 223 -5.92 -4.39 -6.00
N VAL A 224 -5.52 -3.56 -5.03
CA VAL A 224 -4.93 -3.97 -3.74
C VAL A 224 -5.91 -3.86 -2.56
N HIS A 225 -7.20 -3.66 -2.84
CA HIS A 225 -8.25 -3.54 -1.84
C HIS A 225 -8.60 -4.90 -1.25
N PHE A 226 -7.82 -5.36 -0.28
CA PHE A 226 -8.13 -6.57 0.46
C PHE A 226 -9.17 -6.26 1.52
N SER A 227 -10.33 -6.90 1.40
CA SER A 227 -11.42 -6.80 2.36
C SER A 227 -12.09 -8.14 2.61
N TYR A 228 -12.83 -8.21 3.70
CA TYR A 228 -13.74 -9.30 4.02
C TYR A 228 -15.04 -8.74 4.56
N ILE A 229 -16.12 -9.48 4.34
CA ILE A 229 -17.48 -9.14 4.76
C ILE A 229 -17.88 -10.13 5.83
N ASP A 230 -18.32 -9.61 6.97
CA ASP A 230 -18.91 -10.42 8.03
C ASP A 230 -20.33 -10.86 7.63
N ASN A 231 -20.61 -12.17 7.72
CA ASN A 231 -21.88 -12.73 7.27
C ASN A 231 -23.07 -12.37 8.17
N GLU A 232 -22.84 -12.02 9.45
CA GLU A 232 -23.89 -11.69 10.41
C GLU A 232 -24.28 -10.20 10.32
N THR A 233 -23.28 -9.33 10.26
CA THR A 233 -23.45 -7.87 10.26
C THR A 233 -23.50 -7.28 8.86
N MET A 234 -23.05 -8.01 7.84
CA MET A 234 -22.86 -7.55 6.47
C MET A 234 -21.89 -6.36 6.34
N ASN A 235 -21.08 -6.10 7.37
CA ASN A 235 -20.07 -5.06 7.35
C ASN A 235 -18.84 -5.53 6.57
N GLU A 236 -18.33 -4.66 5.69
CA GLU A 236 -17.09 -4.90 4.96
C GLU A 236 -15.91 -4.24 5.69
N GLU A 237 -14.93 -5.05 6.08
CA GLU A 237 -13.68 -4.62 6.70
C GLU A 237 -12.52 -4.65 5.71
N PHE A 238 -11.76 -3.56 5.64
CA PHE A 238 -10.56 -3.46 4.81
C PHE A 238 -9.31 -3.74 5.63
N VAL A 239 -8.42 -4.59 5.10
CA VAL A 239 -7.18 -5.00 5.76
C VAL A 239 -6.00 -4.28 5.12
N SER A 240 -5.33 -3.39 5.86
CA SER A 240 -4.09 -2.72 5.47
C SER A 240 -2.84 -3.51 5.87
N VAL A 241 -1.68 -3.14 5.31
CA VAL A 241 -0.38 -3.65 5.76
C VAL A 241 0.23 -2.65 6.77
N PRO A 242 0.78 -3.10 7.91
CA PRO A 242 1.33 -2.21 8.94
C PRO A 242 2.41 -1.24 8.45
N GLU A 243 3.18 -1.65 7.43
CA GLU A 243 4.28 -0.87 6.88
C GLU A 243 3.80 0.21 5.88
N GLN A 244 2.56 0.10 5.41
CA GLN A 244 1.86 1.25 4.85
C GLN A 244 1.38 2.07 6.05
N GLY A 245 2.14 3.11 6.37
CA GLY A 245 1.92 4.00 7.52
C GLY A 245 0.46 4.03 7.98
N GLY A 246 0.23 3.44 9.16
CA GLY A 246 -1.06 3.35 9.81
C GLY A 246 -1.54 4.72 10.28
N ASP A 247 -2.13 5.45 9.35
CA ASP A 247 -3.29 6.32 9.47
C ASP A 247 -3.58 6.66 8.02
N LYS A 248 -4.84 6.60 7.59
CA LYS A 248 -5.21 7.19 6.29
C LYS A 248 -4.53 8.55 6.24
N ILE A 249 -3.73 8.80 5.20
CA ILE A 249 -2.93 10.02 5.04
C ILE A 249 -3.74 11.26 5.41
N ILE A 250 -5.02 11.20 5.05
CA ILE A 250 -6.08 12.11 5.46
C ILE A 250 -6.91 11.41 6.56
N PRO A 251 -6.73 11.78 7.83
CA PRO A 251 -7.40 11.12 8.96
C PRO A 251 -8.88 11.45 9.02
N GLU A 252 -9.64 10.57 9.69
CA GLU A 252 -11.03 10.81 10.05
C GLU A 252 -11.14 11.75 11.26
N GLY A 253 -12.12 12.67 11.22
CA GLY A 253 -12.35 13.64 12.30
C GLY A 253 -12.05 15.09 11.91
N ILE A 254 -12.40 16.01 12.81
CA ILE A 254 -12.16 17.44 12.60
C ILE A 254 -10.66 17.71 12.77
N GLY A 255 -10.02 18.21 11.71
CA GLY A 255 -8.61 18.58 11.71
C GLY A 255 -8.33 19.82 12.57
N LYS A 256 -7.08 20.27 12.58
CA LYS A 256 -6.68 21.54 13.22
C LYS A 256 -6.83 22.70 12.23
N PRO A 257 -7.15 23.93 12.69
CA PRO A 257 -7.09 25.12 11.85
C PRO A 257 -5.74 25.25 11.15
N GLY A 258 -5.75 25.55 9.85
CA GLY A 258 -4.56 25.68 9.01
C GLY A 258 -3.99 24.36 8.48
N HIS A 259 -4.59 23.21 8.80
CA HIS A 259 -4.16 21.91 8.27
C HIS A 259 -5.03 21.50 7.09
N LEU A 260 -4.42 21.21 5.95
CA LEU A 260 -5.15 20.90 4.72
C LEU A 260 -4.37 19.90 3.85
N TYR A 261 -5.11 19.17 3.01
CA TYR A 261 -4.54 18.18 2.09
C TYR A 261 -4.85 18.52 0.64
N THR A 262 -3.87 18.30 -0.23
CA THR A 262 -4.02 18.41 -1.68
C THR A 262 -3.37 17.23 -2.37
N VAL A 263 -3.87 16.87 -3.55
CA VAL A 263 -3.32 15.80 -4.37
C VAL A 263 -3.02 16.36 -5.74
N ALA A 264 -1.77 16.22 -6.18
CA ALA A 264 -1.31 16.77 -7.44
C ALA A 264 -0.10 16.00 -7.98
N ARG A 265 0.24 16.27 -9.23
CA ARG A 265 1.42 15.67 -9.87
C ARG A 265 2.69 16.28 -9.28
N GLY A 266 3.55 15.43 -8.74
CA GLY A 266 4.88 15.80 -8.23
C GLY A 266 5.92 15.84 -9.33
N ARG A 267 7.13 16.28 -8.97
CA ARG A 267 8.26 16.44 -9.91
C ARG A 267 8.71 15.13 -10.55
N SER A 268 8.53 13.98 -9.88
CA SER A 268 8.79 12.66 -10.48
C SER A 268 7.84 12.31 -11.62
N GLY A 269 6.78 13.10 -11.84
CA GLY A 269 5.70 12.78 -12.76
C GLY A 269 4.63 11.89 -12.16
N MET A 270 4.81 11.37 -10.94
CA MET A 270 3.80 10.61 -10.20
C MET A 270 2.84 11.54 -9.44
N ILE A 271 1.63 11.08 -9.14
CA ILE A 271 0.65 11.82 -8.34
C ILE A 271 0.89 11.54 -6.86
N GLY A 272 1.02 12.59 -6.07
CA GLY A 272 1.29 12.54 -4.64
C GLY A 272 0.25 13.29 -3.82
N ALA A 273 0.12 12.91 -2.54
CA ALA A 273 -0.63 13.66 -1.56
C ALA A 273 0.33 14.58 -0.78
N TYR A 274 -0.08 15.82 -0.57
CA TYR A 274 0.70 16.84 0.14
C TYR A 274 -0.12 17.37 1.29
N LYS A 275 0.52 17.49 2.44
CA LYS A 275 -0.06 18.08 3.65
C LYS A 275 0.48 19.48 3.82
N ILE A 276 -0.40 20.44 4.01
CA ILE A 276 -0.07 21.83 4.31
C ILE A 276 -0.49 22.09 5.76
N GLU A 277 0.44 22.62 6.55
CA GLU A 277 0.19 23.02 7.93
C GLU A 277 0.55 24.49 8.08
N THR A 278 -0.41 25.30 8.53
CA THR A 278 -0.22 26.73 8.76
C THR A 278 -0.49 27.06 10.22
N GLN A 279 0.51 27.57 10.91
CA GLN A 279 0.35 28.17 12.23
C GLN A 279 0.34 29.70 12.12
N VAL A 280 -0.54 30.32 12.90
CA VAL A 280 -0.68 31.77 12.94
C VAL A 280 -0.42 32.25 14.36
N ILE A 281 0.59 33.10 14.51
CA ILE A 281 1.01 33.66 15.80
C ILE A 281 0.96 35.19 15.76
N SER A 282 0.92 35.84 16.92
CA SER A 282 1.05 37.30 17.00
C SER A 282 2.41 37.74 16.50
N GLY A 283 2.47 38.77 15.66
CA GLY A 283 3.71 39.18 15.01
C GLY A 283 3.59 40.46 14.19
N THR A 284 4.45 40.60 13.19
CA THR A 284 4.60 41.83 12.38
C THR A 284 4.20 41.65 10.91
N GLY A 285 3.51 40.55 10.57
CA GLY A 285 3.09 40.27 9.19
C GLY A 285 4.11 39.47 8.38
N LYS A 286 5.01 38.74 9.04
CA LYS A 286 6.00 37.88 8.38
C LYS A 286 5.34 36.60 7.86
N PHE A 287 5.86 36.10 6.75
CA PHE A 287 5.49 34.80 6.21
C PHE A 287 6.74 33.94 6.05
N GLU A 288 6.71 32.78 6.68
CA GLU A 288 7.76 31.78 6.61
C GLU A 288 7.21 30.48 6.04
N ARG A 289 8.00 29.84 5.17
CA ARG A 289 7.61 28.63 4.47
C ARG A 289 8.73 27.60 4.51
N THR A 290 8.40 26.39 4.95
CA THR A 290 9.35 25.29 5.13
C THR A 290 8.84 24.01 4.46
N GLY A 291 9.69 22.99 4.32
CA GLY A 291 9.33 21.69 3.71
C GLY A 291 9.38 21.63 2.17
N LEU A 292 9.66 22.74 1.49
CA LEU A 292 9.73 22.82 0.02
C LEU A 292 11.10 22.47 -0.59
N GLY A 293 12.12 22.23 0.23
CA GLY A 293 13.47 21.89 -0.24
C GLY A 293 14.10 22.92 -1.19
N SER A 294 14.73 22.44 -2.28
CA SER A 294 15.29 23.25 -3.36
C SER A 294 14.32 23.51 -4.52
N ASP A 295 13.06 23.10 -4.41
CA ASP A 295 12.10 23.19 -5.51
C ASP A 295 11.64 24.62 -5.76
N ARG A 296 11.96 25.19 -6.93
CA ARG A 296 11.67 26.59 -7.25
C ARG A 296 10.19 26.82 -7.56
N GLU A 297 9.55 25.90 -8.28
CA GLU A 297 8.18 26.10 -8.74
C GLU A 297 7.18 25.94 -7.58
N ALA A 298 7.40 24.93 -6.71
CA ALA A 298 6.63 24.80 -5.48
C ALA A 298 6.80 26.05 -4.60
N LYS A 299 8.03 26.61 -4.56
CA LYS A 299 8.27 27.86 -3.85
C LYS A 299 7.50 29.04 -4.45
N GLU A 300 7.46 29.18 -5.76
CA GLU A 300 6.70 30.26 -6.43
C GLU A 300 5.18 30.09 -6.24
N SER A 301 4.69 28.84 -6.20
CA SER A 301 3.27 28.52 -5.95
C SER A 301 2.80 29.00 -4.57
N ILE A 302 3.59 28.70 -3.52
CA ILE A 302 3.29 29.15 -2.15
C ILE A 302 3.40 30.68 -2.01
N GLU A 303 4.38 31.29 -2.69
CA GLU A 303 4.52 32.75 -2.71
C GLU A 303 3.32 33.43 -3.39
N THR A 304 2.82 32.83 -4.48
CA THR A 304 1.62 33.28 -5.19
C THR A 304 0.40 33.23 -4.28
N ALA A 305 0.23 32.14 -3.52
CA ALA A 305 -0.83 32.00 -2.53
C ALA A 305 -0.79 33.10 -1.47
N PHE A 306 0.39 33.39 -0.92
CA PHE A 306 0.53 34.40 0.13
C PHE A 306 0.29 35.83 -0.39
N ARG A 307 0.75 36.14 -1.61
CA ARG A 307 0.47 37.44 -2.25
C ARG A 307 -1.02 37.63 -2.49
N TYR A 308 -1.69 36.59 -3.00
CA TYR A 308 -3.12 36.61 -3.21
C TYR A 308 -3.88 36.74 -1.87
N PHE A 309 -3.46 36.01 -0.83
CA PHE A 309 -3.99 36.13 0.53
C PHE A 309 -3.85 37.54 1.10
N ARG A 310 -2.69 38.17 0.95
CA ARG A 310 -2.44 39.53 1.44
C ARG A 310 -3.34 40.57 0.76
N ALA A 311 -3.62 40.39 -0.53
CA ALA A 311 -4.48 41.29 -1.30
C ALA A 311 -5.98 41.07 -1.03
N ASN A 312 -6.42 39.82 -0.83
CA ASN A 312 -7.84 39.45 -0.85
C ASN A 312 -8.40 38.92 0.48
N SER A 313 -7.58 38.76 1.53
CA SER A 313 -8.04 38.21 2.83
C SER A 313 -9.22 38.96 3.44
N LYS A 314 -9.33 40.28 3.21
CA LYS A 314 -10.47 41.10 3.68
C LYS A 314 -11.79 40.76 3.00
N ASN A 315 -11.77 40.20 1.79
CA ASN A 315 -12.97 39.71 1.10
C ASN A 315 -13.49 38.41 1.73
N ILE A 316 -12.60 37.63 2.37
CA ILE A 316 -12.97 36.43 3.12
C ILE A 316 -13.55 36.81 4.49
N SER A 317 -12.82 37.65 5.24
CA SER A 317 -13.28 38.16 6.53
C SER A 317 -12.50 39.40 6.96
N GLY A 318 -13.22 40.40 7.47
CA GLY A 318 -12.63 41.59 8.08
C GLY A 318 -11.73 41.31 9.30
N SER A 319 -11.91 40.14 9.95
CA SER A 319 -11.13 39.73 11.14
C SER A 319 -9.71 39.24 10.82
N ILE A 320 -9.42 38.90 9.56
CA ILE A 320 -8.09 38.43 9.18
C ILE A 320 -7.11 39.61 9.21
N SER A 321 -5.99 39.44 9.92
CA SER A 321 -4.91 40.42 9.96
C SER A 321 -3.65 39.85 9.35
N VAL A 322 -3.09 40.58 8.38
CA VAL A 322 -1.83 40.23 7.69
C VAL A 322 -0.65 41.10 8.14
N THR A 323 -0.89 42.08 9.01
CA THR A 323 0.13 43.02 9.50
C THR A 323 0.49 42.80 10.97
N THR A 324 -0.41 42.20 11.75
CA THR A 324 -0.22 41.97 13.19
C THR A 324 -0.06 40.50 13.55
N LYS A 325 0.00 39.62 12.55
CA LYS A 325 0.13 38.17 12.71
C LYS A 325 1.18 37.64 11.75
N ASP A 326 2.00 36.73 12.23
CA ASP A 326 2.97 36.00 11.43
C ASP A 326 2.38 34.64 11.04
N TYR A 327 2.70 34.21 9.82
CA TYR A 327 2.17 33.00 9.19
C TYR A 327 3.33 32.04 8.94
N LEU A 328 3.31 30.89 9.59
CA LEU A 328 4.32 29.84 9.50
C LEU A 328 3.70 28.66 8.77
N MET A 329 4.12 28.43 7.52
CA MET A 329 3.62 27.34 6.69
C MET A 329 4.66 26.25 6.52
N HIS A 330 4.25 25.00 6.71
CA HIS A 330 5.03 23.82 6.37
C HIS A 330 4.29 23.00 5.32
N VAL A 331 5.00 22.53 4.31
CA VAL A 331 4.44 21.62 3.29
C VAL A 331 5.22 20.32 3.32
N GLN A 332 4.50 19.20 3.44
CA GLN A 332 5.06 17.86 3.46
C GLN A 332 4.55 17.06 2.25
N ASP A 333 5.47 16.51 1.47
CA ASP A 333 5.17 15.45 0.51
C ASP A 333 5.08 14.12 1.26
N ILE A 334 3.87 13.55 1.26
CA ILE A 334 3.54 12.38 2.09
C ILE A 334 3.99 11.09 1.40
N HIS A 335 3.95 11.08 0.08
CA HIS A 335 4.31 9.92 -0.74
C HIS A 335 5.79 9.94 -1.18
N GLY A 336 6.49 11.05 -1.05
CA GLY A 336 7.89 11.18 -1.47
C GLY A 336 8.07 11.24 -2.99
N VAL A 337 7.05 11.67 -3.72
CA VAL A 337 7.06 11.77 -5.20
C VAL A 337 7.72 13.05 -5.73
N GLY A 338 8.24 13.90 -4.83
CA GLY A 338 8.79 15.21 -5.11
C GLY A 338 7.71 16.29 -5.11
N MET A 339 8.11 17.53 -4.76
CA MET A 339 7.19 18.67 -4.63
C MET A 339 6.39 18.96 -5.91
N THR A 340 5.23 19.60 -5.74
CA THR A 340 4.33 20.03 -6.82
C THR A 340 4.26 21.56 -6.93
N SER A 341 4.04 22.06 -8.14
CA SER A 341 3.78 23.47 -8.42
C SER A 341 2.30 23.85 -8.27
N GLU A 342 1.42 22.90 -8.00
CA GLU A 342 -0.04 23.09 -7.89
C GLU A 342 -0.52 23.28 -6.44
N LEU A 343 0.26 23.99 -5.60
CA LEU A 343 -0.04 24.19 -4.18
C LEU A 343 -0.84 25.47 -3.86
N ALA A 344 -0.93 26.41 -4.79
CA ALA A 344 -1.31 27.79 -4.47
C ALA A 344 -2.70 27.92 -3.83
N LEU A 345 -3.70 27.20 -4.35
CA LEU A 345 -5.06 27.25 -3.80
C LEU A 345 -5.14 26.59 -2.42
N ALA A 346 -4.57 25.40 -2.28
CA ALA A 346 -4.53 24.67 -1.01
C ALA A 346 -3.83 25.51 0.09
N ALA A 347 -2.72 26.17 -0.26
CA ALA A 347 -2.00 27.09 0.62
C ALA A 347 -2.83 28.32 0.98
N PHE A 348 -3.56 28.92 0.02
CA PHE A 348 -4.46 30.03 0.29
C PHE A 348 -5.57 29.66 1.29
N ILE A 349 -6.20 28.48 1.12
CA ILE A 349 -7.22 28.00 2.05
C ILE A 349 -6.63 27.70 3.43
N ALA A 350 -5.42 27.11 3.50
CA ALA A 350 -4.73 26.86 4.76
C ALA A 350 -4.41 28.18 5.52
N LEU A 351 -3.98 29.23 4.81
CA LEU A 351 -3.78 30.57 5.37
C LEU A 351 -5.08 31.15 5.95
N CYS A 352 -6.17 31.08 5.20
CA CYS A 352 -7.48 31.54 5.67
C CYS A 352 -7.99 30.73 6.87
N SER A 353 -7.85 29.41 6.83
CA SER A 353 -8.22 28.49 7.92
C SER A 353 -7.46 28.81 9.21
N GLY A 354 -6.13 28.98 9.12
CA GLY A 354 -5.29 29.36 10.26
C GLY A 354 -5.62 30.76 10.78
N ALA A 355 -5.83 31.74 9.90
CA ALA A 355 -6.14 33.12 10.28
C ALA A 355 -7.47 33.24 11.05
N LEU A 356 -8.47 32.46 10.64
CA LEU A 356 -9.81 32.42 11.21
C LEU A 356 -9.91 31.48 12.43
N GLY A 357 -8.91 30.64 12.67
CA GLY A 357 -8.97 29.60 13.71
C GLY A 357 -10.07 28.56 13.44
N LYS A 358 -10.48 28.38 12.18
CA LYS A 358 -11.53 27.44 11.78
C LYS A 358 -10.92 26.25 11.04
N PRO A 359 -11.12 25.01 11.49
CA PRO A 359 -10.61 23.83 10.80
C PRO A 359 -11.36 23.58 9.48
N PRO A 360 -10.70 23.07 8.43
CA PRO A 360 -11.39 22.59 7.24
C PRO A 360 -12.26 21.37 7.56
N GLN A 361 -13.17 21.05 6.64
CA GLN A 361 -14.04 19.87 6.78
C GLN A 361 -13.23 18.57 6.90
N SER A 362 -13.77 17.61 7.67
CA SER A 362 -13.19 16.27 7.85
C SER A 362 -12.99 15.56 6.50
N GLN A 363 -11.83 14.90 6.34
CA GLN A 363 -11.48 14.14 5.14
C GLN A 363 -11.56 14.92 3.82
N LEU A 364 -11.30 16.24 3.86
CA LEU A 364 -11.30 17.13 2.71
C LEU A 364 -9.96 17.13 1.97
N VAL A 365 -10.02 16.96 0.64
CA VAL A 365 -8.92 17.27 -0.28
C VAL A 365 -9.31 18.44 -1.16
N VAL A 366 -8.40 19.40 -1.32
CA VAL A 366 -8.54 20.50 -2.28
C VAL A 366 -7.75 20.20 -3.53
N LEU A 367 -8.43 20.22 -4.67
CA LEU A 367 -7.82 20.03 -5.99
C LEU A 367 -7.81 21.33 -6.79
N GLY A 368 -6.83 21.44 -7.68
CA GLY A 368 -6.60 22.62 -8.51
C GLY A 368 -5.67 23.63 -7.87
N SER A 369 -5.34 24.67 -8.63
CA SER A 369 -4.43 25.73 -8.20
C SER A 369 -4.98 27.10 -8.63
N LEU A 370 -4.30 28.18 -8.25
CA LEU A 370 -4.67 29.54 -8.63
C LEU A 370 -3.47 30.32 -9.18
N SER A 371 -3.75 31.25 -10.09
CA SER A 371 -2.78 32.25 -10.55
C SER A 371 -2.74 33.46 -9.60
N ILE A 372 -1.72 34.32 -9.72
CA ILE A 372 -1.62 35.55 -8.91
C ILE A 372 -2.83 36.50 -9.08
N GLY A 373 -3.52 36.42 -10.22
CA GLY A 373 -4.74 37.19 -10.50
C GLY A 373 -6.04 36.52 -10.01
N GLY A 374 -5.96 35.36 -9.34
CA GLY A 374 -7.12 34.61 -8.87
C GLY A 374 -7.78 33.70 -9.91
N THR A 375 -7.16 33.51 -11.08
CA THR A 375 -7.67 32.57 -12.08
C THR A 375 -7.49 31.14 -11.59
N ILE A 376 -8.56 30.36 -11.61
CA ILE A 376 -8.53 28.95 -11.22
C ILE A 376 -7.91 28.09 -12.32
N ILE A 377 -6.95 27.24 -11.92
CA ILE A 377 -6.26 26.30 -12.79
C ILE A 377 -6.92 24.92 -12.62
N LYS A 378 -7.31 24.32 -13.75
CA LYS A 378 -7.96 23.01 -13.78
C LYS A 378 -7.00 21.87 -13.35
N VAL A 379 -7.58 20.79 -12.84
CA VAL A 379 -6.85 19.56 -12.49
C VAL A 379 -6.49 18.80 -13.76
N LYS A 380 -5.27 18.29 -13.84
CA LYS A 380 -4.84 17.36 -14.90
C LYS A 380 -5.04 15.92 -14.43
N GLU A 381 -5.38 15.02 -15.35
CA GLU A 381 -5.54 13.58 -15.06
C GLU A 381 -6.54 13.29 -13.91
N LEU A 382 -7.74 13.89 -13.99
CA LEU A 382 -8.73 13.90 -12.90
C LEU A 382 -9.03 12.51 -12.33
N ALA A 383 -9.19 11.48 -13.17
CA ALA A 383 -9.44 10.11 -12.72
C ALA A 383 -8.31 9.58 -11.84
N ASN A 384 -7.05 9.78 -12.24
CA ASN A 384 -5.88 9.33 -11.49
C ASN A 384 -5.73 10.12 -10.18
N VAL A 385 -6.00 11.43 -10.19
CA VAL A 385 -5.98 12.28 -8.99
C VAL A 385 -7.04 11.85 -7.99
N LEU A 386 -8.28 11.60 -8.44
CA LEU A 386 -9.35 11.12 -7.58
C LEU A 386 -9.05 9.73 -7.02
N GLN A 387 -8.38 8.86 -7.77
CA GLN A 387 -7.95 7.57 -7.24
C GLN A 387 -6.97 7.74 -6.08
N VAL A 388 -5.95 8.60 -6.22
CA VAL A 388 -5.01 8.88 -5.13
C VAL A 388 -5.71 9.56 -3.94
N CYS A 389 -6.73 10.39 -4.17
CA CYS A 389 -7.55 10.94 -3.09
C CYS A 389 -8.24 9.82 -2.28
N PHE A 390 -8.82 8.83 -2.98
CA PHE A 390 -9.50 7.70 -2.35
C PHE A 390 -8.51 6.85 -1.54
N ASP A 391 -7.39 6.48 -2.16
CA ASP A 391 -6.31 5.70 -1.53
C ASP A 391 -5.73 6.44 -0.29
N SER A 392 -5.69 7.77 -0.33
CA SER A 392 -5.22 8.62 0.79
C SER A 392 -6.28 8.81 1.90
N GLY A 393 -7.49 8.28 1.72
CA GLY A 393 -8.56 8.33 2.71
C GLY A 393 -9.49 9.55 2.64
N ALA A 394 -9.51 10.26 1.51
CA ALA A 394 -10.44 11.37 1.31
C ALA A 394 -11.89 10.86 1.13
N LYS A 395 -12.85 11.57 1.73
CA LYS A 395 -14.29 11.41 1.45
C LYS A 395 -14.90 12.66 0.85
N ARG A 396 -14.27 13.82 1.03
CA ARG A 396 -14.71 15.11 0.48
C ARG A 396 -13.66 15.65 -0.47
N VAL A 397 -14.11 16.11 -1.63
CA VAL A 397 -13.22 16.69 -2.64
C VAL A 397 -13.76 18.03 -3.08
N LEU A 398 -12.93 19.06 -2.97
CA LEU A 398 -13.20 20.38 -3.49
C LEU A 398 -12.58 20.49 -4.88
N LEU A 399 -13.42 20.61 -5.92
CA LEU A 399 -13.02 20.49 -7.32
C LEU A 399 -13.32 21.77 -8.12
N PRO A 400 -12.39 22.26 -8.97
CA PRO A 400 -12.67 23.40 -9.83
C PRO A 400 -13.79 23.10 -10.80
N MET A 401 -14.72 24.05 -11.01
CA MET A 401 -15.73 23.95 -12.07
C MET A 401 -15.09 23.80 -13.46
N ALA A 402 -13.90 24.37 -13.66
CA ALA A 402 -13.11 24.22 -14.90
C ALA A 402 -12.68 22.76 -15.18
N SER A 403 -12.71 21.88 -14.18
CA SER A 403 -12.40 20.44 -14.33
C SER A 403 -13.65 19.59 -14.58
N ALA A 404 -14.86 20.18 -14.60
CA ALA A 404 -16.10 19.45 -14.80
C ALA A 404 -16.16 18.74 -16.16
N VAL A 405 -15.48 19.28 -17.17
CA VAL A 405 -15.35 18.67 -18.51
C VAL A 405 -14.63 17.31 -18.49
N ASP A 406 -13.80 17.08 -17.47
CA ASP A 406 -13.00 15.85 -17.33
C ASP A 406 -13.72 14.80 -16.46
N ILE A 407 -14.91 15.10 -15.88
CA ILE A 407 -15.71 14.16 -15.06
C ILE A 407 -16.05 12.86 -15.80
N PRO A 408 -16.46 12.87 -17.09
CA PRO A 408 -16.77 11.64 -17.82
C PRO A 408 -15.60 10.67 -17.93
N THR A 409 -14.36 11.11 -17.66
CA THR A 409 -13.16 10.25 -17.64
C THR A 409 -13.04 9.43 -16.35
N VAL A 410 -13.80 9.77 -15.30
CA VAL A 410 -13.73 9.14 -13.98
C VAL A 410 -14.72 7.96 -13.92
N PRO A 411 -14.29 6.77 -13.46
CA PRO A 411 -15.21 5.65 -13.24
C PRO A 411 -16.37 6.03 -12.29
N PRO A 412 -17.64 5.71 -12.61
CA PRO A 412 -18.79 6.07 -11.78
C PRO A 412 -18.68 5.56 -10.33
N GLU A 413 -18.14 4.36 -10.14
CA GLU A 413 -17.92 3.74 -8.83
C GLU A 413 -16.92 4.52 -7.96
N LEU A 414 -15.88 5.09 -8.59
CA LEU A 414 -14.91 5.95 -7.90
C LEU A 414 -15.54 7.31 -7.58
N PHE A 415 -16.25 7.90 -8.54
CA PHE A 415 -16.90 9.19 -8.36
C PHE A 415 -17.94 9.16 -7.23
N ALA A 416 -18.69 8.07 -7.10
CA ALA A 416 -19.72 7.88 -6.07
C ALA A 416 -19.15 7.76 -4.64
N LYS A 417 -17.85 7.50 -4.47
CA LYS A 417 -17.19 7.40 -3.16
C LYS A 417 -16.93 8.78 -2.51
N PHE A 418 -17.10 9.87 -3.27
CA PHE A 418 -16.79 11.22 -2.81
C PHE A 418 -18.03 12.10 -2.69
N GLN A 419 -18.03 12.94 -1.65
CA GLN A 419 -18.82 14.15 -1.59
C GLN A 419 -18.05 15.27 -2.30
N ILE A 420 -18.40 15.53 -3.57
CA ILE A 420 -17.71 16.52 -4.40
C ILE A 420 -18.42 17.88 -4.29
N SER A 421 -17.65 18.91 -3.95
CA SER A 421 -18.11 20.30 -3.98
C SER A 421 -17.36 21.05 -5.07
N PHE A 422 -18.10 21.68 -5.99
CA PHE A 422 -17.50 22.49 -7.05
C PHE A 422 -17.26 23.91 -6.57
N TYR A 423 -16.19 24.54 -7.02
CA TYR A 423 -15.94 25.97 -6.78
C TYR A 423 -15.61 26.72 -8.07
N GLN A 424 -15.93 28.01 -8.10
CA GLN A 424 -15.69 28.89 -9.26
C GLN A 424 -14.64 29.97 -9.00
N SER A 425 -14.45 30.38 -7.74
CA SER A 425 -13.44 31.38 -7.34
C SER A 425 -12.64 30.91 -6.12
N PRO A 426 -11.48 31.51 -5.83
CA PRO A 426 -10.71 31.20 -4.62
C PRO A 426 -11.50 31.44 -3.33
N GLU A 427 -12.32 32.49 -3.28
CA GLU A 427 -13.16 32.82 -2.11
C GLU A 427 -14.23 31.76 -1.87
N ASP A 428 -14.94 31.35 -2.92
CA ASP A 428 -15.93 30.27 -2.88
C ASP A 428 -15.28 28.95 -2.40
N ALA A 429 -14.04 28.68 -2.83
CA ALA A 429 -13.29 27.52 -2.36
C ALA A 429 -13.01 27.58 -0.85
N VAL A 430 -12.67 28.75 -0.30
CA VAL A 430 -12.47 28.93 1.15
C VAL A 430 -13.75 28.68 1.93
N PHE A 431 -14.87 29.27 1.50
CA PHE A 431 -16.15 29.13 2.20
C PHE A 431 -16.60 27.66 2.25
N LYS A 432 -16.55 26.96 1.12
CA LYS A 432 -16.86 25.52 1.03
C LYS A 432 -15.91 24.66 1.84
N ALA A 433 -14.61 24.94 1.80
CA ALA A 433 -13.61 24.18 2.56
C ALA A 433 -13.81 24.29 4.08
N LEU A 434 -14.27 25.45 4.57
CA LEU A 434 -14.50 25.72 5.99
C LEU A 434 -15.93 25.39 6.44
N GLY A 435 -16.81 24.93 5.53
CA GLY A 435 -18.20 24.60 5.84
C GLY A 435 -19.03 25.82 6.24
N VAL A 436 -18.70 27.00 5.70
CA VAL A 436 -19.49 28.22 5.86
C VAL A 436 -20.26 28.40 4.56
N GLU A 437 -21.58 28.24 4.60
CA GLU A 437 -22.49 28.63 3.51
C GLU A 437 -22.80 30.13 3.55
#